data_AF-A0A2R6N8Q5-F1
#
_entry.id   AF-A0A2R6N8Q5-F1
#
_cell.length_a   1.000
_cell.length_b   1.000
_cell.length_c   1.000
_cell.angle_alpha   90.00
_cell.angle_beta   90.00
_cell.angle_gamma   90.00
#
_symmetry.space_group_name_H-M   'P 1'
#
loop_
_entity.id
_entity.type
_entity.pdbx_description
1 polymer ?
#
loop_
_entity_poly.entity_id
_entity_poly.type
_entity_poly.pdbx_seq_one_letter_code
_entity_poly.pdbx_strand_id
1 'polypeptide(L)'
;PTNPEPESLPVDASGSGYDFAGPFAFDGPTTFQGTYDGDSGFFVETVPLDASETRNVVFSETEQFEGETTARIETAAYLNINADAEWTLSTG
;
A
#
# COMPACT_ATOMS: atom_id res chain seq x y z
N PRO A 1 12.86 4.17 -20.84
CA PRO A 1 11.58 3.79 -20.18
C PRO A 1 11.04 5.03 -19.49
N THR A 2 9.82 5.45 -19.80
CA THR A 2 9.19 6.57 -19.08
C THR A 2 8.90 6.10 -17.66
N ASN A 3 9.59 6.71 -16.69
CA ASN A 3 9.22 6.55 -15.30
C ASN A 3 7.77 7.02 -15.15
N PRO A 4 6.86 6.22 -14.59
CA PRO A 4 5.47 6.64 -14.42
C PRO A 4 5.41 7.87 -13.53
N GLU A 5 4.59 8.85 -13.93
CA GLU A 5 4.34 10.04 -13.11
C GLU A 5 3.54 9.62 -11.87
N PRO A 6 4.00 9.98 -10.66
CA PRO A 6 3.31 9.60 -9.44
C PRO A 6 2.01 10.38 -9.24
N GLU A 7 0.95 9.67 -8.87
CA GLU A 7 -0.36 10.21 -8.54
C GLU A 7 -0.36 10.87 -7.15
N SER A 8 -1.28 11.79 -6.91
CA SER A 8 -1.40 12.45 -5.59
C SER A 8 -2.28 11.65 -4.63
N LEU A 9 -2.08 11.85 -3.33
CA LEU A 9 -2.97 11.36 -2.28
C LEU A 9 -4.36 12.05 -2.34
N PRO A 10 -5.43 11.42 -1.84
CA PRO A 10 -5.46 10.12 -1.15
C PRO A 10 -5.35 8.93 -2.11
N VAL A 11 -4.87 7.82 -1.58
CA VAL A 11 -5.05 6.51 -2.19
C VAL A 11 -6.49 6.06 -1.89
N ASP A 12 -7.15 5.54 -2.91
CA ASP A 12 -8.41 4.81 -2.80
C ASP A 12 -8.34 3.63 -3.77
N ALA A 13 -7.98 2.47 -3.24
CA ALA A 13 -7.78 1.25 -4.00
C ALA A 13 -8.60 0.09 -3.40
N SER A 14 -9.07 -0.79 -4.28
CA SER A 14 -9.75 -2.02 -3.90
C SER A 14 -9.51 -3.09 -4.96
N GLY A 15 -9.50 -4.34 -4.54
CA GLY A 15 -9.21 -5.45 -5.44
C GLY A 15 -9.46 -6.80 -4.79
N SER A 16 -9.08 -7.85 -5.52
CA SER A 16 -9.15 -9.24 -5.07
C SER A 16 -7.87 -9.96 -5.47
N GLY A 17 -7.16 -10.53 -4.50
CA GLY A 17 -5.87 -11.16 -4.74
C GLY A 17 -4.71 -10.16 -4.84
N TYR A 18 -3.58 -10.61 -5.41
CA TYR A 18 -2.37 -9.80 -5.58
C TYR A 18 -2.57 -8.63 -6.55
N ASP A 19 -2.07 -7.45 -6.20
CA ASP A 19 -2.09 -6.27 -7.06
C ASP A 19 -0.98 -5.25 -6.75
N PHE A 20 -0.83 -4.26 -7.64
CA PHE A 20 0.05 -3.10 -7.48
C PHE A 20 -0.73 -1.81 -7.72
N ALA A 21 -0.72 -0.91 -6.74
CA ALA A 21 -1.33 0.41 -6.86
C ALA A 21 -0.28 1.53 -6.95
N GLY A 22 -0.52 2.53 -7.80
CA GLY A 22 0.29 3.73 -7.93
C GLY A 22 1.22 3.76 -9.17
N PRO A 23 2.32 4.52 -9.11
CA PRO A 23 2.95 5.05 -7.90
C PRO A 23 2.26 6.30 -7.37
N PHE A 24 2.32 6.52 -6.06
CA PHE A 24 1.79 7.70 -5.40
C PHE A 24 2.90 8.57 -4.84
N ALA A 25 2.72 9.88 -4.83
CA ALA A 25 3.64 10.86 -4.27
C ALA A 25 3.34 11.04 -2.76
N PHE A 26 4.21 10.50 -1.92
CA PHE A 26 4.17 10.71 -0.47
C PHE A 26 5.18 11.79 -0.05
N ASP A 27 4.88 12.52 1.03
CA ASP A 27 5.72 13.60 1.57
C ASP A 27 5.89 13.49 3.11
N GLY A 28 5.67 12.30 3.67
CA GLY A 28 5.88 12.04 5.09
C GLY A 28 4.90 11.05 5.71
N PRO A 29 4.44 11.28 6.97
CA PRO A 29 3.56 10.37 7.66
C PRO A 29 2.20 10.29 6.94
N THR A 30 1.81 9.08 6.56
CA THR A 30 0.55 8.78 5.88
C THR A 30 -0.16 7.68 6.65
N THR A 31 -1.41 7.91 7.01
CA THR A 31 -2.25 6.93 7.67
C THR A 31 -2.98 6.11 6.61
N PHE A 32 -2.73 4.80 6.60
CA PHE A 32 -3.39 3.84 5.74
C PHE A 32 -4.51 3.17 6.51
N GLN A 33 -5.67 3.03 5.87
CA GLN A 33 -6.78 2.22 6.32
C GLN A 33 -6.95 1.06 5.36
N GLY A 34 -7.21 -0.13 5.89
CA GLY A 34 -7.39 -1.31 5.06
C GLY A 34 -8.38 -2.30 5.63
N THR A 35 -9.02 -3.03 4.73
CA THR A 35 -9.84 -4.20 5.05
C THR A 35 -9.36 -5.40 4.25
N TYR A 36 -9.49 -6.58 4.83
CA TYR A 36 -9.21 -7.86 4.20
C TYR A 36 -10.16 -8.93 4.71
N ASP A 37 -10.83 -9.61 3.77
CA ASP A 37 -11.85 -10.62 4.07
C ASP A 37 -11.37 -12.06 3.89
N GLY A 38 -10.07 -12.27 3.67
CA GLY A 38 -9.49 -13.61 3.48
C GLY A 38 -8.99 -14.27 4.76
N ASP A 39 -8.73 -15.57 4.67
CA ASP A 39 -8.20 -16.39 5.77
C ASP A 39 -6.70 -16.68 5.65
N SER A 40 -6.00 -16.05 4.69
CA SER A 40 -4.53 -16.12 4.58
C SER A 40 -3.87 -14.75 4.77
N GLY A 41 -2.61 -14.61 4.35
CA GLY A 41 -1.83 -13.40 4.58
C GLY A 41 -2.29 -12.18 3.78
N PHE A 42 -2.49 -11.06 4.46
CA PHE A 42 -2.62 -9.72 3.89
C PHE A 42 -1.35 -8.92 4.18
N PHE A 43 -0.49 -8.80 3.18
CA PHE A 43 0.76 -8.06 3.26
C PHE A 43 0.73 -6.88 2.31
N VAL A 44 0.90 -5.68 2.85
CA VAL A 44 1.01 -4.45 2.06
C VAL A 44 2.36 -3.82 2.36
N GLU A 45 3.16 -3.58 1.33
CA GLU A 45 4.45 -2.90 1.43
C GLU A 45 4.58 -1.77 0.41
N THR A 46 5.36 -0.76 0.74
CA THR A 46 5.72 0.29 -0.21
C THR A 46 6.94 -0.13 -1.03
N VAL A 47 6.90 0.06 -2.34
CA VAL A 47 8.04 -0.11 -3.23
C VAL A 47 8.45 1.26 -3.77
N PRO A 48 9.48 1.91 -3.19
CA PRO A 48 9.94 3.22 -3.62
C PRO A 48 10.41 3.23 -5.07
N LEU A 49 10.18 4.36 -5.76
CA LEU A 49 10.73 4.60 -7.09
C LEU A 49 12.24 4.87 -7.04
N ASP A 50 12.70 5.48 -5.95
CA ASP A 50 14.11 5.68 -5.70
C ASP A 50 14.70 4.45 -5.00
N ALA A 51 15.69 3.82 -5.63
CA ALA A 51 16.31 2.61 -5.11
C ALA A 51 17.19 2.85 -3.86
N SER A 52 17.49 4.11 -3.50
CA SER A 52 18.16 4.40 -2.22
C SER A 52 17.21 4.35 -1.02
N GLU A 53 15.89 4.43 -1.27
CA GLU A 53 14.87 4.43 -0.23
C GLU A 53 14.52 3.02 0.23
N THR A 54 14.11 2.90 1.49
CA THR A 54 13.76 1.61 2.09
C THR A 54 12.28 1.32 1.93
N ARG A 55 11.93 0.05 1.72
CA ARG A 55 10.53 -0.40 1.73
C ARG A 55 9.97 -0.34 3.14
N ASN A 56 8.72 0.10 3.26
CA ASN A 56 7.98 0.09 4.52
C ASN A 56 6.89 -0.98 4.44
N VAL A 57 6.77 -1.79 5.49
CA VAL A 57 5.63 -2.68 5.67
C VAL A 57 4.51 -1.86 6.28
N VAL A 58 3.38 -1.79 5.58
CA VAL A 58 2.16 -1.10 6.00
C VAL A 58 1.31 -2.08 6.80
N PHE A 59 0.90 -3.19 6.18
CA PHE A 59 0.13 -4.26 6.82
C PHE A 59 0.86 -5.60 6.68
N SER A 60 0.73 -6.46 7.70
CA SER A 60 1.32 -7.80 7.72
C SER A 60 0.46 -8.71 8.59
N GLU A 61 -0.73 -8.99 8.11
CA GLU A 61 -1.75 -9.75 8.84
C GLU A 61 -1.90 -11.14 8.25
N THR A 62 -2.31 -12.12 9.05
CA THR A 62 -2.43 -13.53 8.63
C THR A 62 -3.87 -14.05 8.65
N GLU A 63 -4.80 -13.20 9.05
CA GLU A 63 -6.23 -13.48 9.17
C GLU A 63 -7.01 -12.28 8.62
N GLN A 64 -8.34 -12.31 8.71
CA GLN A 64 -9.19 -11.18 8.38
C GLN A 64 -8.73 -9.92 9.13
N PHE A 65 -8.74 -8.80 8.43
CA PHE A 65 -8.21 -7.55 8.95
C PHE A 65 -9.17 -6.39 8.67
N GLU A 66 -9.35 -5.54 9.67
CA GLU A 66 -9.92 -4.20 9.52
C GLU A 66 -9.16 -3.30 10.48
N GLY A 67 -8.50 -2.27 9.94
CA GLY A 67 -7.71 -1.38 10.79
C GLY A 67 -6.96 -0.32 10.03
N GLU A 68 -6.11 0.38 10.77
CA GLU A 68 -5.28 1.45 10.25
C GLU A 68 -3.86 1.37 10.81
N THR A 69 -2.92 1.91 10.04
CA THR A 69 -1.51 2.01 10.41
C THR A 69 -0.95 3.32 9.87
N THR A 70 0.07 3.87 10.51
CA THR A 70 0.75 5.07 10.00
C THR A 70 2.18 4.72 9.64
N ALA A 71 2.53 4.93 8.37
CA ALA A 71 3.88 4.77 7.86
C ALA A 71 4.44 6.12 7.42
N ARG A 72 5.75 6.31 7.55
CA ARG A 72 6.43 7.51 7.05
C ARG A 72 7.09 7.18 5.72
N ILE A 73 6.62 7.82 4.66
CA ILE A 73 7.10 7.60 3.30
C ILE A 73 7.46 8.97 2.72
N GLU A 74 8.73 9.19 2.40
CA GLU A 74 9.25 10.52 2.04
C GLU A 74 9.35 10.73 0.52
N THR A 75 9.04 9.69 -0.27
CA THR A 75 9.20 9.70 -1.72
C THR A 75 8.05 8.99 -2.43
N ALA A 76 8.02 9.08 -3.76
CA ALA A 76 7.04 8.36 -4.54
C ALA A 76 7.24 6.84 -4.46
N ALA A 77 6.16 6.10 -4.21
CA ALA A 77 6.21 4.66 -4.06
C ALA A 77 4.97 3.98 -4.65
N TYR A 78 5.14 2.75 -5.13
CA TYR A 78 4.05 1.83 -5.35
C TYR A 78 3.61 1.19 -4.04
N LEU A 79 2.35 0.77 -3.98
CA LEU A 79 1.85 -0.14 -2.96
C LEU A 79 1.78 -1.53 -3.58
N ASN A 80 2.55 -2.45 -3.04
CA ASN A 80 2.50 -3.87 -3.39
C ASN A 80 1.53 -4.54 -2.43
N ILE A 81 0.42 -5.08 -2.96
CA ILE A 81 -0.60 -5.76 -2.19
C ILE A 81 -0.49 -7.26 -2.46
N ASN A 82 -0.14 -8.02 -1.44
CA ASN A 82 -0.17 -9.47 -1.44
C ASN A 82 -1.35 -9.94 -0.60
N ALA A 83 -2.36 -10.44 -1.29
CA ALA A 83 -3.61 -10.91 -0.73
C ALA A 83 -4.09 -12.11 -1.56
N ASP A 84 -4.99 -12.93 -1.01
CA ASP A 84 -5.66 -14.00 -1.75
C ASP A 84 -7.18 -13.80 -1.90
N ALA A 85 -7.76 -12.89 -1.12
CA ALA A 85 -9.18 -12.52 -1.15
C ALA A 85 -9.39 -11.02 -1.43
N GLU A 86 -10.62 -10.54 -1.22
CA GLU A 86 -11.02 -9.15 -1.37
C GLU A 86 -10.31 -8.25 -0.33
N TRP A 87 -9.89 -7.08 -0.77
CA TRP A 87 -9.24 -6.09 0.06
C TRP A 87 -9.61 -4.66 -0.35
N THR A 88 -9.49 -3.75 0.61
CA THR A 88 -9.52 -2.31 0.38
C THR A 88 -8.31 -1.65 1.02
N LEU A 89 -7.86 -0.55 0.43
CA LEU A 89 -6.75 0.24 0.92
C LEU A 89 -7.00 1.71 0.59
N SER A 90 -7.03 2.55 1.62
CA SER A 90 -7.15 3.99 1.45
C SER A 90 -6.19 4.74 2.36
N THR A 91 -5.99 6.04 2.09
CA THR A 91 -5.23 6.91 2.98
C THR A 91 -6.06 8.11 3.43
N GLY A 92 -5.94 8.48 4.71
CA GLY A 92 -6.62 9.63 5.33
C GLY A 92 -5.69 10.79 5.63
#